data_AF-A0A832STA8-F1
#
_entry.id   AF-A0A832STA8-F1
#
_cell.length_a   1.000
_cell.length_b   1.000
_cell.length_c   1.000
_cell.angle_alpha   90.00
_cell.angle_beta   90.00
_cell.angle_gamma   90.00
#
_symmetry.space_group_name_H-M   'P 1'
#
loop_
_entity.id
_entity.type
_entity.pdbx_description
1 polymer ?
#
loop_
_entity_poly.entity_id
_entity_poly.type
_entity_poly.pdbx_seq_one_letter_code
_entity_poly.pdbx_strand_id
1 'polypeptide(L)'
;TFNIIILRSRTTITKEMIDKADNCKIIARVGVGLDNVDQVAAKAKNIRVINAVEGAMNAVAELVLGFMLSLARQTTRGDRAIRDGKWLKKELKGTELRGKYLGIIGLGNIGKRLARLARGLNMNIIGYDVMPIDEEFAKEVGLMKADLSTLLQSSDYISIHVPLLDSTYHLLDAEKMSTMKKTAKIINTSRGGVVDEDALYEAIKNGTLGGAALDVFEKEPATGNKLAELDNVILTPHIGAQTKEAQSLAANVIGEKIIQILRGVI
;
A
#
# COMPACT_ATOMS: atom_id res chain seq x y z
N THR A 1 -3.61 -25.77 26.19
CA THR A 1 -2.93 -24.47 26.38
C THR A 1 -1.79 -24.39 25.40
N PHE A 2 -1.70 -23.33 24.59
CA PHE A 2 -0.69 -23.19 23.53
C PHE A 2 0.33 -22.10 23.91
N ASN A 3 1.62 -22.34 23.65
CA ASN A 3 2.67 -21.34 23.91
C ASN A 3 2.84 -20.32 22.78
N ILE A 4 2.40 -20.68 21.57
CA ILE A 4 2.57 -19.87 20.36
C ILE A 4 1.26 -19.92 19.57
N ILE A 5 0.78 -18.76 19.16
CA ILE A 5 -0.37 -18.62 18.28
C ILE A 5 0.13 -18.07 16.95
N ILE A 6 -0.16 -18.78 15.85
CA ILE A 6 0.16 -18.32 14.50
C ILE A 6 -1.14 -18.03 13.76
N LEU A 7 -1.23 -16.86 13.13
CA LEU A 7 -2.44 -16.43 12.43
C LEU A 7 -2.15 -15.69 11.12
N ARG A 8 -3.20 -15.49 10.33
CA ARG A 8 -3.26 -14.62 9.14
C ARG A 8 -4.32 -13.53 9.35
N SER A 9 -5.00 -13.09 8.29
CA SER A 9 -5.96 -11.99 8.31
C SER A 9 -7.36 -12.35 8.82
N ARG A 10 -7.83 -13.58 8.63
CA ARG A 10 -9.22 -13.96 8.94
C ARG A 10 -9.55 -13.95 10.44
N THR A 11 -8.59 -14.32 11.28
CA THR A 11 -8.80 -14.44 12.73
C THR A 11 -8.40 -13.13 13.40
N THR A 12 -9.27 -12.57 14.24
CA THR A 12 -8.93 -11.41 15.08
C THR A 12 -8.58 -11.89 16.49
N ILE A 13 -7.38 -11.55 16.96
CA ILE A 13 -6.94 -11.83 18.33
C ILE A 13 -7.35 -10.66 19.21
N THR A 14 -8.48 -10.84 19.89
CA THR A 14 -9.08 -9.84 20.78
C THR A 14 -8.44 -9.85 22.16
N LYS A 15 -8.63 -8.77 22.93
CA LYS A 15 -8.29 -8.72 24.35
C LYS A 15 -8.83 -9.91 25.14
N GLU A 16 -10.10 -10.28 24.93
CA GLU A 16 -10.72 -11.41 25.64
C GLU A 16 -10.01 -12.75 25.36
N MET A 17 -9.56 -12.97 24.12
CA MET A 17 -8.77 -14.15 23.77
C MET A 17 -7.40 -14.14 24.45
N ILE A 18 -6.72 -12.99 24.47
CA ILE A 18 -5.44 -12.79 25.14
C ILE A 18 -5.57 -13.01 26.65
N ASP A 19 -6.64 -12.50 27.26
CA ASP A 19 -6.92 -12.62 28.69
C ASP A 19 -7.12 -14.07 29.13
N LYS A 20 -7.46 -14.99 28.21
CA LYS A 20 -7.55 -16.44 28.47
C LYS A 20 -6.29 -17.22 28.06
N ALA A 21 -5.28 -16.56 27.48
CA ALA A 21 -4.09 -17.20 26.91
C ALA A 21 -2.92 -17.30 27.90
N ASP A 22 -3.12 -17.93 29.05
CA ASP A 22 -2.19 -17.85 30.21
C ASP A 22 -0.79 -18.42 29.97
N ASN A 23 -0.62 -19.35 29.02
CA ASN A 23 0.67 -19.95 28.68
C ASN A 23 1.29 -19.38 27.39
N CYS A 24 0.61 -18.44 26.73
CA CYS A 24 1.06 -17.89 25.45
C CYS A 24 2.23 -16.94 25.67
N LYS A 25 3.27 -17.09 24.84
CA LYS A 25 4.48 -16.25 24.85
C LYS A 25 4.63 -15.46 23.56
N ILE A 26 4.10 -15.99 22.45
CA ILE A 26 4.26 -15.41 21.12
C ILE A 26 2.93 -15.44 20.36
N ILE A 27 2.54 -14.30 19.79
CA ILE A 27 1.51 -14.19 18.76
C ILE A 27 2.21 -13.78 17.46
N ALA A 28 2.20 -14.66 16.46
CA ALA A 28 2.90 -14.47 15.21
C ALA A 28 1.92 -14.33 14.04
N ARG A 29 1.87 -13.13 13.43
CA ARG A 29 1.04 -12.88 12.25
C ARG A 29 1.86 -13.12 10.98
N VAL A 30 1.42 -14.07 10.16
CA VAL A 30 1.93 -14.32 8.80
C VAL A 30 1.37 -13.26 7.86
N GLY A 31 2.00 -12.07 7.88
CA GLY A 31 1.62 -10.89 7.12
C GLY A 31 2.34 -9.64 7.64
N VAL A 32 2.09 -8.48 7.02
CA VAL A 32 2.76 -7.21 7.37
C VAL A 32 2.01 -6.43 8.45
N GLY A 33 0.70 -6.19 8.27
CA GLY A 33 -0.09 -5.47 9.27
C GLY A 33 -0.19 -6.20 10.59
N LEU A 34 -0.67 -5.52 11.62
CA LEU A 34 -1.02 -6.10 12.94
C LEU A 34 -2.43 -5.70 13.39
N ASP A 35 -3.26 -5.22 12.46
CA ASP A 35 -4.57 -4.60 12.68
C ASP A 35 -5.60 -5.54 13.35
N ASN A 36 -5.43 -6.85 13.18
CA ASN A 36 -6.27 -7.90 13.75
C ASN A 36 -5.68 -8.53 15.03
N VAL A 37 -4.73 -7.87 15.68
CA VAL A 37 -4.16 -8.29 16.97
C VAL A 37 -4.22 -7.12 17.94
N ASP A 38 -4.82 -7.32 19.11
CA ASP A 38 -4.78 -6.34 20.19
C ASP A 38 -3.37 -6.30 20.81
N GLN A 39 -2.54 -5.40 20.27
CA GLN A 39 -1.15 -5.24 20.70
C GLN A 39 -1.03 -4.67 22.11
N VAL A 40 -2.02 -3.90 22.57
CA VAL A 40 -2.03 -3.32 23.93
C VAL A 40 -2.26 -4.42 24.95
N ALA A 41 -3.28 -5.26 24.73
CA ALA A 41 -3.55 -6.41 25.58
C ALA A 41 -2.39 -7.42 25.58
N ALA A 42 -1.82 -7.71 24.39
CA ALA A 42 -0.68 -8.63 24.28
C ALA A 42 0.52 -8.11 25.08
N LYS A 43 0.84 -6.82 24.97
CA LYS A 43 1.91 -6.18 25.75
C LYS A 43 1.64 -6.23 27.26
N ALA A 44 0.41 -5.98 27.70
CA ALA A 44 0.03 -6.04 29.12
C ALA A 44 0.22 -7.44 29.72
N LYS A 45 0.06 -8.51 28.93
CA LYS A 45 0.33 -9.90 29.32
C LYS A 45 1.76 -10.38 29.04
N ASN A 46 2.69 -9.49 28.66
CA ASN A 46 4.06 -9.85 28.25
C ASN A 46 4.12 -10.88 27.11
N ILE A 47 3.14 -10.85 26.21
CA ILE A 47 3.10 -11.70 25.01
C ILE A 47 3.76 -10.93 23.86
N ARG A 48 4.79 -11.53 23.24
CA ARG A 48 5.50 -10.92 22.12
C ARG A 48 4.67 -11.05 20.83
N VAL A 49 4.36 -9.92 20.21
CA VAL A 49 3.68 -9.89 18.90
C VAL A 49 4.73 -9.70 17.81
N ILE A 50 4.72 -10.58 16.80
CA ILE A 50 5.66 -10.53 15.67
C ILE A 50 4.92 -10.67 14.33
N ASN A 51 5.54 -10.10 13.28
CA ASN A 51 5.03 -10.10 11.92
C ASN A 51 6.15 -10.34 10.89
N ALA A 52 5.76 -10.55 9.63
CA ALA A 52 6.66 -10.72 8.49
C ALA A 52 6.59 -9.49 7.57
N VAL A 53 7.20 -8.39 8.01
CA VAL A 53 7.24 -7.11 7.27
C VAL A 53 7.89 -7.26 5.90
N GLU A 54 8.88 -8.14 5.81
CA GLU A 54 9.72 -8.39 4.63
C GLU A 54 8.97 -9.19 3.56
N GLY A 55 7.99 -10.00 3.97
CA GLY A 55 7.36 -11.02 3.13
C GLY A 55 6.58 -10.47 1.94
N ALA A 56 6.06 -9.24 2.02
CA ALA A 56 5.19 -8.67 0.99
C ALA A 56 5.85 -7.55 0.17
N MET A 57 7.08 -7.12 0.50
CA MET A 57 7.64 -5.88 -0.06
C MET A 57 7.71 -5.88 -1.58
N ASN A 58 8.08 -7.02 -2.17
CA ASN A 58 8.22 -7.15 -3.62
C ASN A 58 6.85 -7.22 -4.31
N ALA A 59 5.97 -8.08 -3.81
CA ALA A 59 4.64 -8.28 -4.38
C ALA A 59 3.82 -6.98 -4.41
N VAL A 60 3.85 -6.21 -3.31
CA VAL A 60 3.12 -4.93 -3.24
C VAL A 60 3.72 -3.90 -4.20
N ALA A 61 5.06 -3.80 -4.27
CA ALA A 61 5.71 -2.86 -5.19
C ALA A 61 5.44 -3.21 -6.66
N GLU A 62 5.40 -4.50 -7.00
CA GLU A 62 5.01 -4.98 -8.33
C GLU A 62 3.54 -4.68 -8.66
N LEU A 63 2.63 -4.85 -7.68
CA LEU A 63 1.23 -4.49 -7.86
C LEU A 63 1.05 -2.99 -8.13
N VAL A 64 1.74 -2.13 -7.36
CA VAL A 64 1.73 -0.68 -7.58
C VAL A 64 2.22 -0.34 -8.98
N LEU A 65 3.31 -0.98 -9.43
CA LEU A 65 3.80 -0.77 -10.78
C LEU A 65 2.79 -1.23 -11.85
N GLY A 66 2.12 -2.36 -11.60
CA GLY A 66 1.00 -2.84 -12.42
C GLY A 66 -0.13 -1.83 -12.50
N PHE A 67 -0.51 -1.21 -11.38
CA PHE A 67 -1.49 -0.12 -11.38
C PHE A 67 -1.03 1.10 -12.14
N MET A 68 0.21 1.54 -11.95
CA MET A 68 0.75 2.68 -12.71
C MET A 68 0.69 2.43 -14.21
N LEU A 69 1.11 1.25 -14.68
CA LEU A 69 1.02 0.87 -16.09
C LEU A 69 -0.45 0.77 -16.56
N SER A 70 -1.31 0.19 -15.75
CA SER A 70 -2.73 0.05 -16.09
C SER A 70 -3.44 1.39 -16.17
N LEU A 71 -3.17 2.33 -15.26
CA LEU A 71 -3.70 3.69 -15.31
C LEU A 71 -3.10 4.49 -16.48
N ALA A 72 -1.81 4.32 -16.74
CA ALA A 72 -1.12 5.01 -17.84
C ALA A 72 -1.65 4.56 -19.21
N ARG A 73 -2.00 3.27 -19.34
CA ARG A 73 -2.38 2.65 -20.61
C ARG A 73 -3.87 2.27 -20.69
N GLN A 74 -4.63 2.56 -19.64
CA GLN A 74 -6.05 2.24 -19.48
C GLN A 74 -6.37 0.76 -19.75
N THR A 75 -5.50 -0.16 -19.30
CA THR A 75 -5.63 -1.59 -19.67
C THR A 75 -6.87 -2.24 -19.08
N THR A 76 -7.26 -1.89 -17.85
CA THR A 76 -8.49 -2.39 -17.21
C THR A 76 -9.73 -1.95 -17.97
N ARG A 77 -9.82 -0.66 -18.34
CA ARG A 77 -10.91 -0.13 -19.18
C ARG A 77 -10.93 -0.78 -20.56
N GLY A 78 -9.76 -0.99 -21.16
CA GLY A 78 -9.63 -1.68 -22.44
C GLY A 78 -10.10 -3.14 -22.39
N ASP A 79 -9.71 -3.91 -21.36
CA ASP A 79 -10.16 -5.29 -21.17
C ASP A 79 -11.69 -5.37 -21.00
N ARG A 80 -12.26 -4.53 -20.11
CA ARG A 80 -13.73 -4.44 -19.94
C ARG A 80 -14.43 -4.16 -21.27
N ALA A 81 -13.94 -3.17 -22.03
CA ALA A 81 -14.54 -2.80 -23.30
C ALA A 81 -14.54 -3.95 -24.31
N ILE A 82 -13.44 -4.70 -24.45
CA ILE A 82 -13.38 -5.84 -25.37
C ILE A 82 -14.34 -6.95 -24.95
N ARG A 83 -14.45 -7.24 -23.64
CA ARG A 83 -15.42 -8.22 -23.11
C ARG A 83 -16.87 -7.79 -23.35
N ASP A 84 -17.12 -6.49 -23.35
CA ASP A 84 -18.41 -5.88 -23.69
C ASP A 84 -18.65 -5.75 -25.21
N GLY A 85 -17.75 -6.26 -26.06
CA GLY A 85 -17.87 -6.18 -27.52
C GLY A 85 -17.59 -4.78 -28.10
N LYS A 86 -16.95 -3.88 -27.35
CA LYS A 86 -16.63 -2.51 -27.76
C LYS A 86 -15.17 -2.38 -28.20
N TRP A 87 -14.93 -1.58 -29.25
CA TRP A 87 -13.58 -1.32 -29.78
C TRP A 87 -13.16 0.14 -29.59
N LEU A 88 -12.57 0.47 -28.43
CA LEU A 88 -12.29 1.84 -28.00
C LEU A 88 -10.92 2.40 -28.47
N LYS A 89 -10.38 1.92 -29.60
CA LYS A 89 -9.00 2.25 -30.04
C LYS A 89 -8.71 3.76 -30.12
N LYS A 90 -9.69 4.58 -30.53
CA LYS A 90 -9.53 6.04 -30.66
C LYS A 90 -9.60 6.77 -29.31
N GLU A 91 -10.29 6.19 -28.33
CA GLU A 91 -10.54 6.79 -27.01
C GLU A 91 -9.42 6.46 -26.01
N LEU A 92 -8.81 5.27 -26.12
CA LEU A 92 -7.77 4.80 -25.22
C LEU A 92 -6.40 5.35 -25.60
N LYS A 93 -6.23 6.67 -25.45
CA LYS A 93 -4.92 7.33 -25.59
C LYS A 93 -4.19 7.31 -24.25
N GLY A 94 -3.16 6.48 -24.16
CA GLY A 94 -2.34 6.33 -22.96
C GLY A 94 -1.25 7.41 -22.82
N THR A 95 -0.47 7.28 -21.75
CA THR A 95 0.72 8.09 -21.45
C THR A 95 1.92 7.16 -21.19
N GLU A 96 3.11 7.57 -21.60
CA GLU A 96 4.35 6.88 -21.23
C GLU A 96 4.79 7.29 -19.82
N LEU A 97 5.32 6.33 -19.05
CA LEU A 97 5.84 6.59 -17.69
C LEU A 97 7.23 7.25 -17.72
N ARG A 98 8.02 7.03 -18.77
CA ARG A 98 9.37 7.59 -18.93
C ARG A 98 9.33 9.13 -18.80
N GLY A 99 10.21 9.67 -17.96
CA GLY A 99 10.32 11.11 -17.69
C GLY A 99 9.17 11.71 -16.86
N LYS A 100 8.16 10.91 -16.47
CA LYS A 100 7.13 11.35 -15.53
C LYS A 100 7.64 11.30 -14.10
N TYR A 101 7.02 12.11 -13.25
CA TYR A 101 7.35 12.19 -11.84
C TYR A 101 6.51 11.21 -11.03
N LEU A 102 7.18 10.30 -10.31
CA LEU A 102 6.60 9.45 -9.28
C LEU A 102 6.93 10.04 -7.90
N GLY A 103 5.89 10.52 -7.21
CA GLY A 103 5.95 10.88 -5.80
C GLY A 103 5.72 9.66 -4.93
N ILE A 104 6.62 9.39 -3.99
CA ILE A 104 6.53 8.29 -3.04
C ILE A 104 6.39 8.87 -1.63
N ILE A 105 5.24 8.64 -1.01
CA ILE A 105 4.94 9.04 0.37
C ILE A 105 5.18 7.81 1.27
N GLY A 106 6.24 7.86 2.07
CA GLY A 106 6.72 6.74 2.88
C GLY A 106 7.79 5.91 2.14
N LEU A 107 9.00 5.92 2.69
CA LEU A 107 10.20 5.25 2.16
C LEU A 107 10.65 4.11 3.08
N GLY A 108 9.69 3.32 3.56
CA GLY A 108 9.92 2.00 4.13
C GLY A 108 10.29 0.96 3.05
N ASN A 109 10.22 -0.34 3.40
CA ASN A 109 10.63 -1.43 2.51
C ASN A 109 9.92 -1.41 1.15
N ILE A 110 8.60 -1.16 1.12
CA ILE A 110 7.81 -1.13 -0.12
C ILE A 110 8.16 0.11 -0.96
N GLY A 111 8.18 1.31 -0.36
CA GLY A 111 8.51 2.55 -1.08
C GLY A 111 9.92 2.51 -1.69
N LYS A 112 10.90 2.00 -0.93
CA LYS A 112 12.27 1.80 -1.45
C LYS A 112 12.32 0.80 -2.60
N ARG A 113 11.56 -0.30 -2.54
CA ARG A 113 11.48 -1.29 -3.62
C ARG A 113 10.82 -0.68 -4.87
N LEU A 114 9.73 0.07 -4.70
CA LEU A 114 9.05 0.76 -5.80
C LEU A 114 9.98 1.77 -6.49
N ALA A 115 10.73 2.56 -5.73
CA ALA A 115 11.69 3.52 -6.29
C ALA A 115 12.72 2.84 -7.22
N ARG A 116 13.26 1.68 -6.80
CA ARG A 116 14.19 0.90 -7.65
C ARG A 116 13.54 0.41 -8.94
N LEU A 117 12.29 -0.05 -8.88
CA LEU A 117 11.53 -0.46 -10.07
C LEU A 117 11.25 0.73 -11.00
N ALA A 118 10.82 1.86 -10.44
CA ALA A 118 10.52 3.08 -11.19
C ALA A 118 11.75 3.67 -11.87
N ARG A 119 12.94 3.57 -11.25
CA ARG A 119 14.22 3.94 -11.87
C ARG A 119 14.46 3.13 -13.15
N GLY A 120 14.15 1.83 -13.14
CA GLY A 120 14.25 0.96 -14.31
C GLY A 120 13.34 1.38 -15.48
N LEU A 121 12.30 2.16 -15.22
CA LEU A 121 11.40 2.75 -16.22
C LEU A 121 11.77 4.19 -16.60
N ASN A 122 12.91 4.69 -16.12
CA ASN A 122 13.38 6.06 -16.33
C ASN A 122 12.35 7.12 -15.87
N MET A 123 11.68 6.87 -14.75
CA MET A 123 10.86 7.89 -14.07
C MET A 123 11.73 8.81 -13.22
N ASN A 124 11.27 10.03 -13.00
CA ASN A 124 11.83 10.94 -12.01
C ASN A 124 11.19 10.64 -10.65
N ILE A 125 11.99 10.42 -9.61
CA ILE A 125 11.46 9.99 -8.30
C ILE A 125 11.55 11.14 -7.31
N ILE A 126 10.43 11.47 -6.68
CA ILE A 126 10.35 12.41 -5.55
C ILE A 126 9.95 11.62 -4.32
N GLY A 127 10.66 11.80 -3.21
CA GLY A 127 10.41 11.07 -1.98
C GLY A 127 10.11 12.00 -0.80
N TYR A 128 9.12 11.60 0.00
CA TYR A 128 8.80 12.21 1.29
C TYR A 128 8.67 11.11 2.35
N ASP A 129 9.29 11.32 3.50
CA ASP A 129 9.10 10.51 4.70
C ASP A 129 9.27 11.40 5.94
N VAL A 130 8.54 11.10 7.01
CA VAL A 130 8.72 11.77 8.31
C VAL A 130 10.01 11.32 8.99
N MET A 131 10.53 10.15 8.61
CA MET A 131 11.82 9.64 9.05
C MET A 131 12.94 10.11 8.11
N PRO A 132 14.19 10.24 8.60
CA PRO A 132 15.32 10.59 7.75
C PRO A 132 15.47 9.64 6.56
N ILE A 133 15.53 10.22 5.36
CA ILE A 133 15.74 9.47 4.13
C ILE A 133 17.24 9.18 4.00
N ASP A 134 17.59 7.90 3.94
CA ASP A 134 18.96 7.44 3.70
C ASP A 134 19.55 8.03 2.41
N GLU A 135 20.72 8.69 2.54
CA GLU A 135 21.42 9.36 1.44
C GLU A 135 21.97 8.38 0.40
N GLU A 136 22.46 7.22 0.84
CA GLU A 136 23.00 6.21 -0.08
C GLU A 136 21.89 5.68 -0.98
N PHE A 137 20.75 5.34 -0.38
CA PHE A 137 19.55 4.97 -1.12
C PHE A 137 19.05 6.10 -2.04
N ALA A 138 19.01 7.35 -1.56
CA ALA A 138 18.55 8.46 -2.40
C ALA A 138 19.43 8.64 -3.65
N LYS A 139 20.75 8.53 -3.51
CA LYS A 139 21.70 8.54 -4.63
C LYS A 139 21.56 7.31 -5.52
N GLU A 140 21.34 6.12 -4.94
CA GLU A 140 21.13 4.87 -5.67
C GLU A 140 20.01 5.04 -6.69
N VAL A 141 18.85 5.58 -6.28
CA VAL A 141 17.68 5.68 -7.16
C VAL A 141 17.53 7.03 -7.87
N GLY A 142 18.40 8.01 -7.59
CA GLY A 142 18.26 9.38 -8.09
C GLY A 142 17.02 10.08 -7.53
N LEU A 143 16.69 9.81 -6.27
CA LEU A 143 15.51 10.36 -5.59
C LEU A 143 15.76 11.79 -5.14
N MET A 144 14.83 12.67 -5.51
CA MET A 144 14.75 14.04 -5.02
C MET A 144 13.95 14.05 -3.72
N LYS A 145 14.59 14.46 -2.62
CA LYS A 145 13.90 14.66 -1.35
C LYS A 145 13.11 15.95 -1.42
N ALA A 146 11.85 15.93 -1.00
CA ALA A 146 10.98 17.10 -0.98
C ALA A 146 10.03 17.04 0.21
N ASP A 147 9.49 18.20 0.61
CA ASP A 147 8.33 18.23 1.49
C ASP A 147 7.08 17.67 0.79
N LEU A 148 6.05 17.35 1.58
CA LEU A 148 4.82 16.76 1.06
C LEU A 148 4.12 17.65 0.03
N SER A 149 4.09 18.97 0.23
CA SER A 149 3.43 19.91 -0.68
C SER A 149 4.12 19.93 -2.04
N THR A 150 5.44 20.05 -2.05
CA THR A 150 6.26 20.02 -3.26
C THR A 150 6.10 18.68 -4.01
N LEU A 151 6.06 17.56 -3.30
CA LEU A 151 5.82 16.24 -3.88
C LEU A 151 4.45 16.18 -4.58
N LEU A 152 3.38 16.62 -3.91
CA LEU A 152 2.02 16.55 -4.44
C LEU A 152 1.84 17.42 -5.70
N GLN A 153 2.37 18.64 -5.69
CA GLN A 153 2.29 19.56 -6.82
C GLN A 153 3.11 19.08 -8.04
N SER A 154 4.22 18.38 -7.81
CA SER A 154 5.17 18.00 -8.85
C SER A 154 4.89 16.63 -9.49
N SER A 155 4.16 15.76 -8.80
CA SER A 155 4.02 14.35 -9.18
C SER A 155 2.93 14.10 -10.23
N ASP A 156 3.21 13.21 -11.18
CA ASP A 156 2.22 12.68 -12.13
C ASP A 156 1.54 11.42 -11.57
N TYR A 157 2.28 10.65 -10.75
CA TYR A 157 1.80 9.49 -10.02
C TYR A 157 2.22 9.64 -8.56
N ILE A 158 1.32 9.39 -7.62
CA ILE A 158 1.59 9.46 -6.18
C ILE A 158 1.29 8.09 -5.60
N SER A 159 2.30 7.45 -5.00
CA SER A 159 2.16 6.15 -4.35
C SER A 159 2.37 6.27 -2.85
N ILE A 160 1.47 5.69 -2.07
CA ILE A 160 1.40 5.85 -0.62
C ILE A 160 1.80 4.54 0.07
N HIS A 161 2.73 4.62 1.01
CA HIS A 161 3.32 3.49 1.73
C HIS A 161 3.53 3.77 3.23
N VAL A 162 2.61 4.53 3.83
CA VAL A 162 2.63 4.84 5.27
C VAL A 162 1.66 3.93 6.04
N PRO A 163 1.88 3.69 7.34
CA PRO A 163 0.87 3.07 8.19
C PRO A 163 -0.33 4.01 8.37
N LEU A 164 -1.47 3.47 8.82
CA LEU A 164 -2.59 4.27 9.31
C LEU A 164 -2.37 4.61 10.78
N LEU A 165 -2.27 5.89 11.07
CA LEU A 165 -2.08 6.53 12.37
C LEU A 165 -2.99 7.77 12.42
N ASP A 166 -3.20 8.36 13.58
CA ASP A 166 -3.94 9.63 13.70
C ASP A 166 -3.33 10.74 12.82
N SER A 167 -2.00 10.74 12.66
CA SER A 167 -1.26 11.69 11.82
C SER A 167 -1.32 11.40 10.32
N THR A 168 -1.73 10.19 9.92
CA THR A 168 -1.83 9.78 8.51
C THR A 168 -3.26 9.44 8.08
N TYR A 169 -4.22 9.50 9.00
CA TYR A 169 -5.65 9.43 8.71
C TYR A 169 -6.04 10.64 7.85
N HIS A 170 -6.62 10.36 6.69
CA HIS A 170 -6.93 11.34 5.64
C HIS A 170 -5.73 12.23 5.31
N LEU A 171 -4.53 11.63 5.29
CA LEU A 171 -3.31 12.31 4.87
C LEU A 171 -3.48 12.98 3.51
N LEU A 172 -4.18 12.34 2.57
CA LEU A 172 -4.67 12.97 1.35
C LEU A 172 -6.17 13.25 1.47
N ASP A 173 -6.48 14.50 1.79
CA ASP A 173 -7.82 15.08 1.88
C ASP A 173 -8.14 15.92 0.62
N ALA A 174 -9.34 16.51 0.58
CA ALA A 174 -9.79 17.36 -0.51
C ALA A 174 -8.84 18.56 -0.77
N GLU A 175 -8.33 19.19 0.29
CA GLU A 175 -7.44 20.35 0.20
C GLU A 175 -6.14 19.97 -0.51
N LYS A 176 -5.45 18.93 -0.04
CA LYS A 176 -4.19 18.47 -0.64
C LYS A 176 -4.39 17.96 -2.05
N MET A 177 -5.46 17.22 -2.31
CA MET A 177 -5.80 16.74 -3.66
C MET A 177 -6.02 17.89 -4.64
N SER A 178 -6.55 19.03 -4.19
CA SER A 178 -6.75 20.22 -5.03
C SER A 178 -5.45 20.88 -5.50
N THR A 179 -4.34 20.67 -4.79
CA THR A 179 -3.02 21.23 -5.15
C THR A 179 -2.28 20.41 -6.21
N MET A 180 -2.76 19.19 -6.48
CA MET A 180 -2.11 18.26 -7.39
C MET A 180 -2.35 18.65 -8.86
N LYS A 181 -1.55 18.10 -9.76
CA LYS A 181 -1.82 18.23 -11.20
C LYS A 181 -3.17 17.62 -11.53
N LYS A 182 -3.94 18.25 -12.43
CA LYS A 182 -5.20 17.69 -12.95
C LYS A 182 -5.06 16.28 -13.54
N THR A 183 -3.87 15.96 -14.07
CA THR A 183 -3.56 14.64 -14.66
C THR A 183 -3.00 13.63 -13.67
N ALA A 184 -2.75 14.04 -12.42
CA ALA A 184 -2.13 13.23 -11.39
C ALA A 184 -3.01 12.04 -11.03
N LYS A 185 -2.36 10.95 -10.64
CA LYS A 185 -3.02 9.70 -10.25
C LYS A 185 -2.53 9.24 -8.88
N ILE A 186 -3.45 8.85 -8.02
CA ILE A 186 -3.15 8.37 -6.67
C ILE A 186 -3.18 6.84 -6.64
N ILE A 187 -2.19 6.23 -6.00
CA ILE A 187 -2.13 4.79 -5.77
C ILE A 187 -2.03 4.55 -4.27
N ASN A 188 -3.02 3.83 -3.72
CA ASN A 188 -3.01 3.41 -2.33
C ASN A 188 -3.06 1.88 -2.21
N THR A 189 -1.92 1.30 -1.84
CA THR A 189 -1.78 -0.12 -1.46
C THR A 189 -1.26 -0.25 -0.03
N SER A 190 -1.43 0.81 0.78
CA SER A 190 -0.91 0.89 2.15
C SER A 190 -1.98 0.49 3.15
N ARG A 191 -2.85 1.42 3.55
CA ARG A 191 -4.01 1.21 4.40
C ARG A 191 -5.20 2.04 3.92
N GLY A 192 -6.40 1.51 4.13
CA GLY A 192 -7.63 2.28 4.02
C GLY A 192 -7.62 3.46 5.00
N GLY A 193 -8.27 4.56 4.64
CA GLY A 193 -8.35 5.76 5.46
C GLY A 193 -7.11 6.65 5.45
N VAL A 194 -6.03 6.29 4.75
CA VAL A 194 -4.91 7.22 4.50
C VAL A 194 -5.29 8.24 3.42
N VAL A 195 -6.14 7.83 2.48
CA VAL A 195 -6.78 8.71 1.50
C VAL A 195 -8.24 8.82 1.90
N ASP A 196 -8.77 10.04 1.96
CA ASP A 196 -10.20 10.27 2.08
C ASP A 196 -10.90 9.81 0.79
N GLU A 197 -11.62 8.70 0.86
CA GLU A 197 -12.27 8.09 -0.31
C GLU A 197 -13.41 8.94 -0.87
N ASP A 198 -14.08 9.71 -0.01
CA ASP A 198 -15.16 10.57 -0.42
C ASP A 198 -14.62 11.77 -1.19
N ALA A 199 -13.58 12.40 -0.67
CA ALA A 199 -12.87 13.48 -1.36
C ALA A 199 -12.19 13.00 -2.66
N LEU A 200 -11.66 11.77 -2.68
CA LEU A 200 -11.06 11.18 -3.87
C LEU A 200 -12.08 11.01 -5.00
N TYR A 201 -13.27 10.48 -4.66
CA TYR A 201 -14.35 10.33 -5.64
C TYR A 201 -14.74 11.68 -6.25
N GLU A 202 -14.97 12.70 -5.42
CA GLU A 202 -15.34 14.04 -5.90
C GLU A 202 -14.22 14.68 -6.73
N ALA A 203 -12.96 14.53 -6.32
CA ALA A 203 -11.82 15.05 -7.06
C ALA A 203 -11.70 14.41 -8.46
N ILE A 204 -11.92 13.10 -8.58
CA ILE A 204 -11.85 12.40 -9.87
C ILE A 204 -13.08 12.71 -10.72
N LYS A 205 -14.29 12.67 -10.13
CA LYS A 205 -15.55 12.96 -10.83
C LYS A 205 -15.58 14.38 -11.41
N ASN A 206 -15.05 15.35 -10.69
CA ASN A 206 -14.98 16.75 -11.12
C ASN A 206 -13.76 17.05 -12.01
N GLY A 207 -12.91 16.05 -12.31
CA GLY A 207 -11.73 16.22 -13.16
C GLY A 207 -10.57 16.99 -12.52
N THR A 208 -10.58 17.13 -11.19
CA THR A 208 -9.44 17.65 -10.40
C THR A 208 -8.29 16.66 -10.36
N LEU A 209 -8.58 15.35 -10.47
CA LEU A 209 -7.59 14.29 -10.56
C LEU A 209 -7.83 13.38 -11.77
N GLY A 210 -6.73 12.83 -12.29
CA GLY A 210 -6.74 12.02 -13.51
C GLY A 210 -7.18 10.57 -13.29
N GLY A 211 -7.23 10.10 -12.05
CA GLY A 211 -7.66 8.75 -11.68
C GLY A 211 -6.98 8.22 -10.43
N ALA A 212 -7.29 6.99 -10.04
CA ALA A 212 -6.67 6.35 -8.89
C ALA A 212 -6.64 4.82 -8.98
N ALA A 213 -5.79 4.19 -8.17
CA ALA A 213 -5.81 2.76 -7.93
C ALA A 213 -5.76 2.44 -6.43
N LEU A 214 -6.75 1.69 -5.94
CA LEU A 214 -6.86 1.32 -4.53
C LEU A 214 -6.90 -0.21 -4.40
N ASP A 215 -6.01 -0.74 -3.55
CA ASP A 215 -6.04 -2.14 -3.11
C ASP A 215 -6.61 -2.29 -1.69
N VAL A 216 -6.77 -1.18 -0.97
CA VAL A 216 -7.20 -1.13 0.43
C VAL A 216 -8.26 -0.06 0.60
N PHE A 217 -9.18 -0.26 1.55
CA PHE A 217 -10.35 0.59 1.71
C PHE A 217 -10.62 0.93 3.18
N GLU A 218 -11.21 2.09 3.45
CA GLU A 218 -11.69 2.51 4.78
C GLU A 218 -12.61 1.46 5.40
N LYS A 219 -13.46 0.87 4.56
CA LYS A 219 -14.33 -0.24 4.93
C LYS A 219 -14.11 -1.43 4.02
N GLU A 220 -13.61 -2.52 4.60
CA GLU A 220 -13.47 -3.81 3.92
C GLU A 220 -14.46 -4.83 4.49
N PRO A 221 -15.22 -5.58 3.65
CA PRO A 221 -15.20 -5.59 2.18
C PRO A 221 -15.87 -4.36 1.53
N ALA A 222 -15.29 -3.88 0.43
CA ALA A 222 -15.71 -2.66 -0.29
C ALA A 222 -16.68 -2.93 -1.46
N THR A 223 -17.64 -3.85 -1.30
CA THR A 223 -18.50 -4.35 -2.41
C THR A 223 -19.54 -3.36 -2.96
N GLY A 224 -19.61 -2.15 -2.41
CA GLY A 224 -20.48 -1.07 -2.88
C GLY A 224 -19.78 0.28 -2.90
N ASN A 225 -18.46 0.29 -3.07
CA ASN A 225 -17.69 1.52 -3.08
C ASN A 225 -18.02 2.37 -4.32
N LYS A 226 -18.43 3.63 -4.11
CA LYS A 226 -18.78 4.58 -5.18
C LYS A 226 -17.64 4.85 -6.17
N LEU A 227 -16.38 4.65 -5.75
CA LEU A 227 -15.22 4.74 -6.65
C LEU A 227 -15.30 3.74 -7.82
N ALA A 228 -16.07 2.65 -7.68
CA ALA A 228 -16.30 1.68 -8.74
C ALA A 228 -17.14 2.24 -9.91
N GLU A 229 -17.83 3.36 -9.72
CA GLU A 229 -18.59 4.06 -10.78
C GLU A 229 -17.67 4.78 -11.78
N LEU A 230 -16.40 4.99 -11.44
CA LEU A 230 -15.47 5.82 -12.20
C LEU A 230 -14.57 4.99 -13.11
N ASP A 231 -14.59 5.29 -14.41
CA ASP A 231 -13.86 4.54 -15.44
C ASP A 231 -12.32 4.63 -15.32
N ASN A 232 -11.83 5.70 -14.71
CA ASN A 232 -10.42 5.99 -14.45
C ASN A 232 -9.97 5.59 -13.03
N VAL A 233 -10.72 4.69 -12.38
CA VAL A 233 -10.35 4.08 -11.10
C VAL A 233 -10.14 2.57 -11.25
N ILE A 234 -9.12 2.05 -10.58
CA ILE A 234 -8.81 0.62 -10.48
C ILE A 234 -8.97 0.20 -9.02
N LEU A 235 -9.78 -0.83 -8.78
CA LEU A 235 -10.03 -1.35 -7.44
C LEU A 235 -9.66 -2.83 -7.39
N THR A 236 -8.94 -3.25 -6.36
CA THR A 236 -8.63 -4.67 -6.11
C THR A 236 -8.90 -5.03 -4.65
N PRO A 237 -9.29 -6.28 -4.37
CA PRO A 237 -9.76 -6.68 -3.05
C PRO A 237 -8.60 -7.09 -2.12
N HIS A 238 -7.70 -6.15 -1.78
CA HIS A 238 -6.60 -6.35 -0.83
C HIS A 238 -5.68 -7.53 -1.20
N ILE A 239 -5.19 -7.50 -2.45
CA ILE A 239 -4.37 -8.54 -3.05
C ILE A 239 -2.87 -8.21 -3.10
N GLY A 240 -2.42 -7.10 -2.52
CA GLY A 240 -1.01 -6.67 -2.57
C GLY A 240 0.00 -7.71 -2.10
N ALA A 241 -0.37 -8.53 -1.11
CA ALA A 241 0.46 -9.63 -0.62
C ALA A 241 0.02 -11.02 -1.14
N GLN A 242 -0.97 -11.10 -2.03
CA GLN A 242 -1.56 -12.36 -2.51
C GLN A 242 -0.79 -12.92 -3.71
N THR A 243 0.50 -13.21 -3.52
CA THR A 243 1.32 -13.98 -4.46
C THR A 243 1.85 -15.25 -3.80
N LYS A 244 2.13 -16.28 -4.59
CA LYS A 244 2.65 -17.56 -4.06
C LYS A 244 3.96 -17.34 -3.29
N GLU A 245 4.81 -16.49 -3.85
CA GLU A 245 6.12 -16.11 -3.35
C GLU A 245 6.01 -15.34 -2.03
N ALA A 246 5.14 -14.33 -1.95
CA ALA A 246 4.96 -13.54 -0.73
C ALA A 246 4.36 -14.38 0.40
N GLN A 247 3.39 -15.24 0.09
CA GLN A 247 2.77 -16.14 1.07
C GLN A 247 3.77 -17.16 1.63
N SER A 248 4.65 -17.70 0.77
CA SER A 248 5.72 -18.61 1.17
C SER A 248 6.78 -17.90 2.01
N LEU A 249 7.28 -16.76 1.54
CA LEU A 249 8.30 -15.99 2.25
C LEU A 249 7.81 -15.52 3.63
N ALA A 250 6.57 -15.02 3.72
CA ALA A 250 6.00 -14.60 5.00
C ALA A 250 5.91 -15.76 6.01
N ALA A 251 5.56 -16.95 5.55
CA ALA A 251 5.52 -18.14 6.40
C ALA A 251 6.92 -18.53 6.90
N ASN A 252 7.91 -18.53 6.01
CA ASN A 252 9.30 -18.84 6.36
C ASN A 252 9.88 -17.81 7.36
N VAL A 253 9.69 -16.51 7.09
CA VAL A 253 10.14 -15.43 7.99
C VAL A 253 9.53 -15.57 9.39
N ILE A 254 8.23 -15.89 9.49
CA ILE A 254 7.62 -16.13 10.80
C ILE A 254 8.20 -17.36 11.48
N GLY A 255 8.38 -18.46 10.75
CA GLY A 255 9.00 -19.68 11.28
C GLY A 255 10.40 -19.41 11.84
N GLU A 256 11.23 -18.71 11.08
CA GLU A 256 12.59 -18.33 11.48
C GLU A 256 12.58 -17.39 12.70
N LYS A 257 11.75 -16.34 12.70
CA LYS A 257 11.63 -15.41 13.85
C LYS A 257 11.21 -16.16 15.11
N ILE A 258 10.25 -17.09 15.02
CA ILE A 258 9.85 -17.92 16.16
C ILE A 258 11.04 -18.74 16.68
N ILE A 259 11.77 -19.43 15.79
CA ILE A 259 12.93 -20.24 16.17
C ILE A 259 14.01 -19.38 16.85
N GLN A 260 14.30 -18.20 16.29
CA GLN A 260 15.29 -17.28 16.84
C GLN A 260 14.90 -16.78 18.23
N ILE A 261 13.62 -16.44 18.45
CA ILE A 261 13.10 -16.02 19.76
C ILE A 261 13.21 -17.16 20.78
N LEU A 262 12.80 -18.38 20.40
CA LEU A 262 12.88 -19.54 21.30
C LEU A 262 14.33 -19.91 21.66
N ARG A 263 15.29 -19.59 20.79
CA ARG A 263 16.72 -19.78 21.03
C ARG A 263 17.40 -18.59 21.74
N GLY A 264 16.68 -17.49 22.00
CA GLY A 264 17.24 -16.29 22.62
C GLY A 264 18.19 -15.49 21.73
N VAL A 265 18.07 -15.62 20.40
CA VAL A 265 18.87 -14.86 19.42
C VAL A 265 18.33 -13.44 19.24
N ILE A 266 17.00 -13.27 19.32
CA ILE A 266 16.30 -11.98 19.21
C ILE A 266 15.20 -11.85 20.26
#